data_AF-A0A096M0A8-F1
#
_entry.id   AF-A0A096M0A8-F1
#
_cell.length_a   1.000
_cell.length_b   1.000
_cell.length_c   1.000
_cell.angle_alpha   90.00
_cell.angle_beta   90.00
_cell.angle_gamma   90.00
#
_symmetry.space_group_name_H-M   'P 1'
#
loop_
_entity.id
_entity.type
_entity.pdbx_description
1 polymer ?
#
loop_
_entity_poly.entity_id
_entity_poly.type
_entity_poly.pdbx_seq_one_letter_code
_entity_poly.pdbx_strand_id
1 'polypeptide(L)'
;MPAATSDTSKITDYDAATAFLGEWGPFQRRVVFLLCLSFIPNGLTALSVVFLADTPDHRCALPAHLNLSAAWRNNSIPLEEDANRDGALGPSKCSRYKVENLLNYSERGLLPGADVNLSNVPKEGCLDGWEFDHSVYTSTIVSESINYNFLCLRMSLYEHP
;
A
#
# COMPACT_ATOMS: atom_id res chain seq x y z
N MET A 1 4.58 48.20 -36.82
CA MET A 1 4.86 46.80 -37.23
C MET A 1 6.34 46.72 -37.58
N PRO A 2 7.17 45.98 -36.82
CA PRO A 2 7.33 44.54 -37.12
C PRO A 2 7.74 43.66 -35.91
N ALA A 3 7.24 42.42 -35.85
CA ALA A 3 7.77 41.35 -35.00
C ALA A 3 7.21 39.99 -35.50
N ALA A 4 7.66 39.52 -36.66
CA ALA A 4 7.22 38.23 -37.20
C ALA A 4 8.23 37.55 -38.15
N THR A 5 9.47 38.04 -38.22
CA THR A 5 10.48 37.54 -39.18
C THR A 5 11.49 36.58 -38.57
N SER A 6 11.71 36.63 -37.24
CA SER A 6 12.71 35.79 -36.57
C SER A 6 12.27 34.33 -36.40
N ASP A 7 11.00 34.08 -36.08
CA ASP A 7 10.53 32.71 -35.81
C ASP A 7 10.33 31.91 -37.11
N THR A 8 9.84 32.55 -38.16
CA THR A 8 9.67 31.95 -39.49
C THR A 8 11.02 31.62 -40.13
N SER A 9 12.04 32.48 -39.96
CA SER A 9 13.40 32.22 -40.43
C SER A 9 14.02 30.98 -39.75
N LYS A 10 13.83 30.84 -38.43
CA LYS A 10 14.38 29.68 -37.69
C LYS A 10 13.70 28.37 -38.10
N ILE A 11 12.38 28.34 -38.21
CA ILE A 11 11.62 27.14 -38.61
C ILE A 11 12.10 26.63 -39.98
N THR A 12 12.32 27.55 -40.93
CA THR A 12 12.73 27.21 -42.29
C THR A 12 14.17 26.69 -42.38
N ASP A 13 15.09 27.23 -41.57
CA ASP A 13 16.48 26.73 -41.48
C ASP A 13 16.53 25.32 -40.87
N TYR A 14 15.70 25.03 -39.86
CA TYR A 14 15.61 23.69 -39.27
C TYR A 14 15.05 22.65 -40.26
N ASP A 15 13.99 22.98 -40.99
CA ASP A 15 13.42 22.10 -42.02
C ASP A 15 14.43 21.84 -43.16
N ALA A 16 15.16 22.87 -43.61
CA ALA A 16 16.18 22.70 -44.65
C ALA A 16 17.39 21.88 -44.15
N ALA A 17 17.84 22.11 -42.92
CA ALA A 17 18.94 21.37 -42.31
C ALA A 17 18.57 19.90 -42.04
N THR A 18 17.30 19.58 -41.88
CA THR A 18 16.81 18.21 -41.63
C THR A 18 16.22 17.53 -42.87
N ALA A 19 16.09 18.23 -43.99
CA ALA A 19 15.55 17.71 -45.25
C ALA A 19 16.25 16.42 -45.74
N PHE A 20 17.53 16.23 -45.40
CA PHE A 20 18.29 15.01 -45.74
C PHE A 20 17.80 13.75 -45.01
N LEU A 21 17.11 13.90 -43.86
CA LEU A 21 16.54 12.78 -43.10
C LEU A 21 15.32 12.18 -43.80
N GLY A 22 14.70 12.91 -44.74
CA GLY A 22 13.52 12.49 -45.49
C GLY A 22 12.25 12.42 -44.65
N GLU A 23 11.09 12.43 -45.32
CA GLU A 23 9.80 12.21 -44.66
C GLU A 23 9.69 10.80 -44.05
N TRP A 24 8.81 10.69 -43.05
CA TRP A 24 8.39 9.50 -42.29
C TRP A 24 8.51 8.16 -43.05
N GLY A 25 9.74 7.63 -43.06
CA GLY A 25 10.14 6.52 -43.92
C GLY A 25 9.76 5.15 -43.36
N PRO A 26 9.83 4.07 -44.17
CA PRO A 26 9.48 2.72 -43.74
C PRO A 26 10.39 2.17 -42.63
N PHE A 27 11.62 2.69 -42.49
CA PHE A 27 12.50 2.36 -41.36
C PHE A 27 12.04 3.04 -40.07
N GLN A 28 11.76 4.34 -40.11
CA GLN A 28 11.24 5.10 -38.95
C GLN A 28 9.90 4.52 -38.47
N ARG A 29 8.98 4.21 -39.40
CA ARG A 29 7.71 3.53 -39.09
C ARG A 29 7.91 2.20 -38.37
N ARG A 30 8.86 1.37 -38.83
CA ARG A 30 9.17 0.08 -38.21
C ARG A 30 9.75 0.25 -36.81
N VAL A 31 10.70 1.19 -36.63
CA VAL A 31 11.30 1.46 -35.33
C VAL A 31 10.26 1.97 -34.34
N VAL A 32 9.41 2.91 -34.75
CA VAL A 32 8.33 3.44 -33.90
C VAL A 32 7.29 2.37 -33.59
N PHE A 33 6.92 1.52 -34.54
CA PHE A 33 6.03 0.39 -34.28
C PHE A 33 6.63 -0.58 -33.27
N LEU A 34 7.91 -0.94 -33.41
CA LEU A 34 8.60 -1.81 -32.45
C LEU A 34 8.71 -1.17 -31.05
N LEU A 35 9.00 0.13 -31.01
CA LEU A 35 9.01 0.91 -29.76
C LEU A 35 7.63 0.89 -29.11
N CYS A 36 6.56 1.21 -29.83
CA CYS A 36 5.19 1.14 -29.31
C CYS A 36 4.81 -0.27 -28.86
N LEU A 37 5.16 -1.29 -29.66
CA LEU A 37 4.90 -2.69 -29.33
C LEU A 37 5.61 -3.12 -28.05
N SER A 38 6.76 -2.52 -27.73
CA SER A 38 7.43 -2.73 -26.44
C SER A 38 6.83 -1.88 -25.33
N PHE A 39 6.61 -0.59 -25.54
CA PHE A 39 6.28 0.36 -24.49
C PHE A 39 4.85 0.17 -23.96
N ILE A 40 3.90 -0.13 -24.86
CA ILE A 40 2.49 -0.31 -24.51
C ILE A 40 2.29 -1.47 -23.52
N PRO A 41 2.75 -2.71 -23.79
CA PRO A 41 2.57 -3.80 -22.82
C PRO A 41 3.29 -3.53 -21.50
N ASN A 42 4.49 -2.94 -21.53
CA ASN A 42 5.22 -2.60 -20.30
C ASN A 42 4.46 -1.56 -19.46
N GLY A 43 3.91 -0.51 -20.09
CA GLY A 43 3.11 0.50 -19.41
C GLY A 43 1.82 -0.09 -18.82
N LEU A 44 1.14 -0.97 -19.55
CA LEU A 44 -0.04 -1.66 -19.06
C LEU A 44 0.28 -2.58 -17.86
N THR A 45 1.42 -3.28 -17.88
CA THR A 45 1.87 -4.06 -16.73
C THR A 45 2.11 -3.18 -15.50
N ALA A 46 2.73 -2.01 -15.65
CA ALA A 46 2.90 -1.08 -14.53
C ALA A 46 1.56 -0.59 -13.95
N LEU A 47 0.57 -0.33 -14.80
CA LEU A 47 -0.78 0.08 -14.35
C LEU A 47 -1.50 -1.03 -13.58
N SER A 48 -1.24 -2.30 -13.88
CA SER A 48 -1.84 -3.43 -13.14
C SER A 48 -1.48 -3.42 -11.65
N VAL A 49 -0.30 -2.88 -11.30
CA VAL A 49 0.17 -2.80 -9.91
C VAL A 49 -0.75 -1.91 -9.06
N VAL A 50 -1.37 -0.88 -9.63
CA VAL A 50 -2.29 0.00 -8.89
C VAL A 50 -3.48 -0.77 -8.34
N PHE A 51 -3.94 -1.80 -9.04
CA PHE A 51 -5.05 -2.64 -8.61
C PHE A 51 -4.61 -3.83 -7.75
N LEU A 52 -3.39 -4.32 -7.97
CA LEU A 52 -2.86 -5.50 -7.27
C LEU A 52 -2.12 -5.17 -5.98
N ALA A 53 -1.62 -3.94 -5.81
CA ALA A 53 -0.87 -3.50 -4.64
C ALA A 53 -1.73 -2.72 -3.62
N ASP A 54 -3.06 -2.82 -3.75
CA ASP A 54 -3.95 -2.30 -2.72
C ASP A 54 -3.82 -3.09 -1.42
N THR A 55 -4.02 -2.39 -0.31
CA THR A 55 -3.94 -2.97 1.03
C THR A 55 -5.36 -3.10 1.57
N PRO A 56 -5.96 -4.30 1.50
CA PRO A 56 -7.28 -4.50 2.07
C PRO A 56 -7.24 -4.27 3.59
N ASP A 57 -8.41 -4.03 4.17
CA ASP A 57 -8.50 -3.88 5.60
C ASP A 57 -8.03 -5.15 6.29
N HIS A 58 -7.29 -5.01 7.38
CA HIS A 58 -6.61 -6.13 8.01
C HIS A 58 -6.40 -5.93 9.49
N ARG A 59 -6.24 -7.06 10.18
CA ARG A 59 -5.96 -7.12 11.60
C ARG A 59 -4.80 -8.07 11.86
N CYS A 60 -4.06 -7.88 12.96
CA CYS A 60 -3.05 -8.87 13.35
C CYS A 60 -3.73 -10.25 13.50
N ALA A 61 -3.13 -11.28 12.92
CA ALA A 61 -3.63 -12.64 13.08
C ALA A 61 -3.43 -13.10 14.54
N LEU A 62 -4.44 -13.78 15.08
CA LEU A 62 -4.30 -14.52 16.33
C LEU A 62 -4.20 -16.01 16.00
N PRO A 63 -3.14 -16.69 16.48
CA PRO A 63 -3.01 -18.13 16.30
C PRO A 63 -4.25 -18.90 16.80
N ALA A 64 -4.78 -19.78 15.96
CA ALA A 64 -6.02 -20.52 16.25
C ALA A 64 -5.92 -21.46 17.47
N HIS A 65 -4.70 -21.85 17.86
CA HIS A 65 -4.44 -22.70 19.01
C HIS A 65 -4.52 -21.97 20.36
N LEU A 66 -4.70 -20.64 20.35
CA LEU A 66 -4.81 -19.85 21.57
C LEU A 66 -6.21 -19.98 22.19
N ASN A 67 -6.26 -20.50 23.42
CA ASN A 67 -7.48 -20.60 24.22
C ASN A 67 -7.81 -19.28 24.93
N LEU A 68 -8.02 -18.23 24.13
CA LEU A 68 -8.41 -16.91 24.62
C LEU A 68 -9.93 -16.83 24.81
N SER A 69 -10.36 -16.17 25.89
CA SER A 69 -11.76 -15.81 26.09
C SER A 69 -12.25 -14.90 24.96
N ALA A 70 -13.55 -14.94 24.66
CA ALA A 70 -14.15 -14.11 23.61
C ALA A 70 -13.90 -12.61 23.87
N ALA A 71 -13.87 -12.20 25.14
CA ALA A 71 -13.57 -10.82 25.54
C ALA A 71 -12.15 -10.41 25.17
N TRP A 72 -11.14 -11.25 25.46
CA TRP A 72 -9.76 -10.96 25.10
C TRP A 72 -9.49 -11.09 23.60
N ARG A 73 -10.19 -11.98 22.90
CA ARG A 73 -10.11 -12.07 21.44
C ARG A 73 -10.55 -10.77 20.77
N ASN A 74 -11.65 -10.18 21.24
CA ASN A 74 -12.19 -8.93 20.70
C ASN A 74 -11.37 -7.68 21.08
N ASN A 75 -10.66 -7.71 22.21
CA ASN A 75 -9.84 -6.58 22.72
C ASN A 75 -8.33 -6.84 22.61
N SER A 76 -7.92 -7.75 21.72
CA SER A 76 -6.53 -8.15 21.54
C SER A 76 -5.69 -7.09 20.82
N ILE A 77 -6.35 -6.16 20.13
CA ILE A 77 -5.73 -5.09 19.34
C ILE A 77 -5.94 -3.76 20.08
N PRO A 78 -4.88 -2.98 20.34
CA PRO A 78 -5.00 -1.67 20.96
C PRO A 78 -5.74 -0.71 20.04
N LEU A 79 -6.53 0.18 20.64
CA LEU A 79 -7.10 1.32 19.93
C LEU A 79 -6.06 2.43 19.89
N GLU A 80 -5.79 2.96 18.69
CA GLU A 80 -4.89 4.07 18.45
C GLU A 80 -5.67 5.18 17.74
N GLU A 81 -5.25 6.43 17.95
CA GLU A 81 -5.85 7.57 17.25
C GLU A 81 -5.46 7.47 15.78
N ASP A 82 -6.45 7.25 14.93
CA ASP A 82 -6.25 7.18 13.49
C ASP A 82 -6.10 8.60 12.95
N ALA A 83 -4.87 8.96 12.54
CA ALA A 83 -4.56 10.28 11.99
C ALA A 83 -5.37 10.58 10.71
N ASN A 84 -5.85 9.54 10.04
CA ASN A 84 -6.61 9.63 8.79
C ASN A 84 -8.12 9.78 9.03
N ARG A 85 -8.61 9.55 10.26
CA ARG A 85 -10.02 9.66 10.66
C ARG A 85 -10.26 10.72 11.73
N ASP A 86 -9.70 11.91 11.54
CA ASP A 86 -10.03 13.09 12.37
C ASP A 86 -9.83 12.85 13.89
N GLY A 87 -8.86 12.00 14.25
CA GLY A 87 -8.57 11.61 15.64
C GLY A 87 -9.50 10.55 16.24
N ALA A 88 -10.33 9.87 15.43
CA ALA A 88 -11.15 8.77 15.91
C ALA A 88 -10.27 7.58 16.36
N LEU A 89 -10.65 6.97 17.49
CA LEU A 89 -10.01 5.76 17.99
C LEU A 89 -10.35 4.57 17.06
N GLY A 90 -9.34 4.09 16.35
CA GLY A 90 -9.41 2.91 15.48
C GLY A 90 -8.55 1.76 16.02
N PRO A 91 -8.84 0.51 15.62
CA PRO A 91 -7.94 -0.61 15.95
C PRO A 91 -6.59 -0.44 15.24
N SER A 92 -5.49 -0.62 15.99
CA SER A 92 -4.13 -0.58 15.44
C SER A 92 -3.94 -1.68 14.38
N LYS A 93 -3.38 -1.30 13.22
CA LYS A 93 -3.12 -2.24 12.12
C LYS A 93 -1.75 -2.93 12.22
N CYS A 94 -0.88 -2.39 13.06
CA CYS A 94 0.54 -2.76 13.13
C CYS A 94 1.01 -3.25 14.49
N SER A 95 0.18 -3.10 15.51
CA SER A 95 0.49 -3.57 16.85
C SER A 95 -0.67 -4.37 17.42
N ARG A 96 -0.32 -5.33 18.28
CA ARG A 96 -1.26 -6.07 19.13
C ARG A 96 -0.72 -6.13 20.55
N TYR A 97 -1.56 -6.47 21.51
CA TYR A 97 -1.06 -6.79 22.84
C TYR A 97 -0.28 -8.11 22.82
N LYS A 98 0.73 -8.19 23.68
CA LYS A 98 1.53 -9.40 23.86
C LYS A 98 0.67 -10.62 24.18
N VAL A 99 0.71 -11.62 23.31
CA VAL A 99 -0.13 -12.83 23.41
C VAL A 99 0.08 -13.57 24.75
N GLU A 100 1.32 -13.64 25.25
CA GLU A 100 1.66 -14.25 26.55
C GLU A 100 0.85 -13.65 27.71
N ASN A 101 0.65 -12.33 27.70
CA ASN A 101 -0.10 -11.64 28.76
C ASN A 101 -1.59 -11.87 28.61
N LEU A 102 -2.10 -11.82 27.37
CA LEU A 102 -3.52 -12.08 27.08
C LEU A 102 -3.95 -13.47 27.56
N LEU A 103 -3.11 -14.50 27.31
CA LEU A 103 -3.36 -15.86 27.80
C LEU A 103 -3.43 -15.91 29.33
N ASN A 104 -2.44 -15.33 30.02
CA ASN A 104 -2.39 -15.32 31.48
C ASN A 104 -3.61 -14.62 32.09
N TYR A 105 -4.05 -13.50 31.51
CA TYR A 105 -5.27 -12.81 31.96
C TYR A 105 -6.54 -13.61 31.68
N SER A 106 -6.60 -14.25 30.51
CA SER A 106 -7.72 -15.12 30.11
C SER A 106 -7.85 -16.34 31.03
N GLU A 107 -6.74 -17.01 31.36
CA GLU A 107 -6.70 -18.16 32.28
C GLU A 107 -7.13 -17.78 33.70
N ARG A 108 -6.81 -16.56 34.13
CA ARG A 108 -7.26 -16.00 35.42
C ARG A 108 -8.71 -15.50 35.40
N GLY A 109 -9.37 -15.52 34.24
CA GLY A 109 -10.74 -15.03 34.09
C GLY A 109 -10.89 -13.51 34.23
N LEU A 110 -9.79 -12.75 34.08
CA LEU A 110 -9.82 -11.29 34.18
C LEU A 110 -10.42 -10.69 32.91
N LEU A 111 -11.27 -9.68 33.06
CA LEU A 111 -11.92 -9.01 31.95
C LEU A 111 -11.12 -7.78 31.47
N PRO A 112 -10.99 -7.58 30.14
CA PRO A 112 -10.33 -6.40 29.58
C PRO A 112 -11.10 -5.13 29.93
N GLY A 113 -10.41 -4.10 30.39
CA GLY A 113 -10.99 -2.79 30.74
C GLY A 113 -11.68 -2.71 32.11
N ALA A 114 -12.08 -3.85 32.68
CA ALA A 114 -12.64 -3.92 34.03
C ALA A 114 -11.56 -4.29 35.05
N ASP A 115 -10.94 -5.47 34.89
CA ASP A 115 -9.92 -5.97 35.81
C ASP A 115 -8.50 -5.62 35.35
N VAL A 116 -8.32 -5.46 34.05
CA VAL A 116 -7.02 -5.14 33.43
C VAL A 116 -7.12 -3.84 32.65
N ASN A 117 -6.29 -2.87 33.04
CA ASN A 117 -6.16 -1.63 32.30
C ASN A 117 -5.33 -1.85 31.02
N LEU A 118 -6.01 -1.79 29.87
CA LEU A 118 -5.46 -2.03 28.53
C LEU A 118 -4.25 -1.13 28.21
N SER A 119 -4.24 0.10 28.71
CA SER A 119 -3.12 1.04 28.49
C SER A 119 -1.79 0.59 29.11
N ASN A 120 -1.85 -0.28 30.11
CA ASN A 120 -0.65 -0.82 30.79
C ASN A 120 -0.16 -2.14 30.19
N VAL A 121 -0.90 -2.71 29.25
CA VAL A 121 -0.55 -4.00 28.64
C VAL A 121 0.53 -3.77 27.58
N PRO A 122 1.68 -4.48 27.66
CA PRO A 122 2.73 -4.36 26.66
C PRO A 122 2.22 -4.72 25.25
N LYS A 123 2.60 -3.90 24.28
CA LYS A 123 2.34 -4.11 22.85
C LYS A 123 3.51 -4.85 22.18
N GLU A 124 3.21 -5.56 21.11
CA GLU A 124 4.16 -6.20 20.19
C GLU A 124 3.69 -6.03 18.74
N GLY A 125 4.58 -6.23 17.78
CA GLY A 125 4.20 -6.28 16.35
C GLY A 125 3.39 -7.53 16.02
N CYS A 126 2.68 -7.52 14.89
CA CYS A 126 1.99 -8.71 14.36
C CYS A 126 3.03 -9.76 13.87
N LEU A 127 3.55 -10.59 14.77
CA LEU A 127 4.55 -11.62 14.43
C LEU A 127 3.95 -12.83 13.71
N ASP A 128 2.68 -13.14 13.97
CA ASP A 128 1.97 -14.29 13.41
C ASP A 128 1.27 -13.97 12.06
N GLY A 129 1.57 -12.82 11.47
CA GLY A 129 0.95 -12.36 10.22
C GLY A 129 -0.34 -11.56 10.42
N TRP A 130 -1.14 -11.46 9.36
CA TRP A 130 -2.39 -10.72 9.32
C TRP A 130 -3.52 -11.56 8.80
N GLU A 131 -4.71 -11.21 9.26
CA GLU A 131 -5.97 -11.64 8.69
C GLU A 131 -6.52 -10.47 7.88
N PHE A 132 -6.57 -10.64 6.55
CA PHE A 132 -7.08 -9.64 5.62
C PHE A 132 -8.58 -9.86 5.37
N ASP A 133 -9.32 -8.77 5.19
CA ASP A 133 -10.69 -8.83 4.68
C ASP A 133 -10.68 -9.09 3.18
N HIS A 134 -11.34 -10.18 2.78
CA HIS A 134 -11.44 -10.62 1.39
C HIS A 134 -12.77 -10.22 0.72
N SER A 135 -13.55 -9.33 1.35
CA SER A 135 -14.85 -8.88 0.83
C SER A 135 -14.74 -8.17 -0.53
N VAL A 136 -13.68 -7.40 -0.74
CA VAL A 136 -13.43 -6.63 -1.98
C VAL A 136 -12.45 -7.36 -2.90
N TYR A 137 -11.35 -7.90 -2.35
CA TYR A 137 -10.30 -8.56 -3.10
C TYR A 137 -10.08 -9.98 -2.59
N THR A 138 -10.11 -10.97 -3.47
CA THR A 138 -9.75 -12.36 -3.09
C THR A 138 -8.29 -12.44 -2.70
N SER A 139 -7.40 -11.76 -3.42
CA SER A 139 -6.02 -11.57 -3.00
C SER A 139 -5.39 -10.34 -3.64
N THR A 140 -4.40 -9.79 -2.96
CA THR A 140 -3.54 -8.72 -3.44
C THR A 140 -2.07 -9.11 -3.23
N ILE A 141 -1.15 -8.44 -3.92
CA ILE A 141 0.30 -8.61 -3.72
C ILE A 141 0.64 -8.38 -2.23
N VAL A 142 -0.09 -7.45 -1.60
CA VAL A 142 0.05 -7.13 -0.18
C VAL A 142 -0.38 -8.31 0.69
N SER A 143 -1.55 -8.90 0.43
CA SER A 143 -2.05 -10.01 1.26
C SER A 143 -1.22 -11.28 1.15
N GLU A 144 -0.53 -11.49 0.02
CA GLU A 144 0.21 -12.73 -0.23
C GLU A 144 1.71 -12.67 0.10
N SER A 145 2.36 -11.53 -0.12
CA SER A 145 3.84 -11.49 -0.21
C SER A 145 4.52 -10.45 0.67
N ILE A 146 3.78 -9.62 1.40
CA ILE A 146 4.37 -8.51 2.17
C ILE A 146 4.85 -8.96 3.55
N ASN A 147 5.96 -8.40 4.01
CA ASN A 147 6.47 -8.60 5.37
C ASN A 147 5.94 -7.51 6.33
N TYR A 148 5.86 -7.86 7.63
CA TYR A 148 5.54 -6.94 8.74
C TYR A 148 6.14 -5.56 8.60
N ASN A 149 7.47 -5.51 8.51
CA ASN A 149 8.17 -4.24 8.59
C ASN A 149 7.77 -3.34 7.41
N PHE A 150 7.62 -3.93 6.23
CA PHE A 150 7.26 -3.17 5.03
C PHE A 150 5.80 -2.70 5.06
N LEU A 151 4.85 -3.55 5.45
CA LEU A 151 3.44 -3.17 5.54
C LEU A 151 3.25 -2.02 6.55
N CYS A 152 3.90 -2.12 7.70
CA CYS A 152 3.77 -1.12 8.75
C CYS A 152 4.49 0.19 8.44
N LEU A 153 5.68 0.14 7.84
CA LEU A 153 6.34 1.35 7.33
C LEU A 153 5.45 2.07 6.31
N ARG A 154 4.81 1.34 5.40
CA ARG A 154 3.90 1.93 4.41
C ARG A 154 2.70 2.61 5.08
N MET A 155 2.13 2.01 6.13
CA MET A 155 1.01 2.61 6.87
C MET A 155 1.43 3.86 7.64
N SER A 156 2.59 3.83 8.32
CA SER A 156 3.12 5.00 9.04
C SER A 156 3.44 6.18 8.11
N LEU A 157 3.81 5.92 6.85
CA LEU A 157 3.96 6.97 5.84
C LEU A 157 2.62 7.55 5.35
N TYR A 158 1.53 6.80 5.50
CA TYR A 158 0.19 7.27 5.13
C TYR A 158 -0.45 8.11 6.26
N GLU A 159 -0.14 7.80 7.52
CA GLU A 159 -0.65 8.54 8.70
C GLU A 159 0.08 9.85 9.01
N HIS A 160 1.20 10.15 8.34
CA HIS A 160 1.90 11.43 8.46
C HIS A 160 1.84 12.23 7.15
N PRO A 161 0.82 13.08 6.94
CA PRO A 161 0.86 14.13 5.92
C PRO A 161 1.88 15.23 6.25
#